data_AF-A0A8J7AX15-F1
#
_entry.id   AF-A0A8J7AX15-F1
#
_cell.length_a   1.000
_cell.length_b   1.000
_cell.length_c   1.000
_cell.angle_alpha   90.00
_cell.angle_beta   90.00
_cell.angle_gamma   90.00
#
_symmetry.space_group_name_H-M   'P 1'
#
loop_
_entity.id
_entity.type
_entity.pdbx_description
1 polymer ?
#
loop_
_entity_poly.entity_id
_entity_poly.type
_entity_poly.pdbx_seq_one_letter_code
_entity_poly.pdbx_strand_id
1 'polypeptide(L)'
;MGIRLGIRQWVAVGLGLLLSLAWPSLAQADALPNGPIADSDRCLLAVQLEHYDDAIAFCNQAIERHAEAADYRLSRGLAFYRSGHFSEAIADNTQVLATHPDDYRAYYNRGLVYIALHNFAAAIADFDQAAVLTSDPISLADIYDDRGLAKLMAAQPQAALQDFNQALAINSEDTRALFNHGCACHQLGRVNDALADLNQVLALEPDHARTYLKRGVLRQALGDRAGSLADLHQAADCAQAQGQPHLHHYILTLLNEWQTPSSLLG
;
A
#
# COMPACT_ATOMS: atom_id res chain seq x y z
N MET A 1 -37.94 -35.81 37.21
CA MET A 1 -38.26 -34.83 38.28
C MET A 1 -37.50 -33.53 37.97
N GLY A 2 -37.60 -32.46 38.78
CA GLY A 2 -36.93 -31.17 38.51
C GLY A 2 -35.40 -31.26 38.41
N ILE A 3 -34.67 -30.22 37.97
CA ILE A 3 -34.89 -28.77 38.14
C ILE A 3 -34.55 -27.96 36.86
N ARG A 4 -35.01 -26.70 36.77
CA ARG A 4 -34.73 -25.72 35.67
C ARG A 4 -33.63 -24.70 36.07
N LEU A 5 -33.12 -23.97 35.06
CA LEU A 5 -32.30 -22.72 35.13
C LEU A 5 -30.83 -22.96 35.56
N GLY A 6 -29.86 -22.10 35.22
CA GLY A 6 -29.90 -20.77 34.58
C GLY A 6 -29.83 -20.71 33.04
N ILE A 7 -29.71 -19.47 32.51
CA ILE A 7 -29.88 -19.11 31.09
C ILE A 7 -28.69 -18.27 30.58
N ARG A 8 -28.23 -18.55 29.35
CA ARG A 8 -27.81 -17.54 28.35
C ARG A 8 -28.00 -18.11 26.93
N GLN A 9 -28.21 -17.24 25.95
CA GLN A 9 -28.78 -17.54 24.62
C GLN A 9 -27.66 -17.58 23.55
N TRP A 10 -27.53 -18.65 22.74
CA TRP A 10 -28.25 -19.01 21.48
C TRP A 10 -27.74 -18.28 20.21
N VAL A 11 -27.06 -19.04 19.31
CA VAL A 11 -27.15 -19.04 17.82
C VAL A 11 -26.76 -17.74 17.05
N ALA A 12 -26.09 -17.75 15.88
CA ALA A 12 -25.58 -18.75 14.91
C ALA A 12 -24.15 -18.33 14.44
N VAL A 13 -23.21 -19.13 13.91
CA VAL A 13 -23.22 -20.24 12.91
C VAL A 13 -23.59 -19.75 11.51
N GLY A 14 -22.87 -20.06 10.43
CA GLY A 14 -21.71 -20.94 10.19
C GLY A 14 -21.39 -20.95 8.68
N LEU A 15 -20.60 -21.85 8.06
CA LEU A 15 -19.76 -23.01 8.39
C LEU A 15 -18.75 -23.13 7.21
N GLY A 16 -17.64 -23.90 7.21
CA GLY A 16 -17.18 -24.92 8.14
C GLY A 16 -16.58 -26.13 7.41
N LEU A 17 -15.37 -25.97 6.86
CA LEU A 17 -14.25 -26.94 6.73
C LEU A 17 -14.48 -28.38 7.30
N LEU A 18 -14.10 -29.52 6.70
CA LEU A 18 -13.41 -29.93 5.44
C LEU A 18 -14.04 -31.31 4.98
N LEU A 19 -13.51 -32.22 4.13
CA LEU A 19 -12.25 -32.40 3.34
C LEU A 19 -12.48 -33.50 2.26
N SER A 20 -11.96 -33.36 1.04
CA SER A 20 -11.56 -34.54 0.23
C SER A 20 -10.54 -34.23 -0.89
N LEU A 21 -9.62 -35.17 -1.08
CA LEU A 21 -8.45 -35.15 -1.97
C LEU A 21 -8.71 -34.78 -3.45
N ALA A 22 -8.41 -33.54 -3.84
CA ALA A 22 -7.88 -33.18 -5.17
C ALA A 22 -7.20 -31.81 -5.10
N TRP A 23 -6.08 -31.63 -5.82
CA TRP A 23 -5.49 -30.31 -6.07
C TRP A 23 -5.47 -30.04 -7.58
N PRO A 24 -6.52 -29.43 -8.16
CA PRO A 24 -6.46 -28.89 -9.49
C PRO A 24 -5.83 -27.48 -9.51
N SER A 25 -5.26 -27.16 -10.65
CA SER A 25 -4.66 -25.89 -11.08
C SER A 25 -5.37 -24.59 -10.65
N LEU A 26 -4.57 -23.52 -10.55
CA LEU A 26 -4.89 -22.11 -10.84
C LEU A 26 -6.18 -21.93 -11.66
N ALA A 27 -7.32 -21.66 -10.99
CA ALA A 27 -8.55 -21.03 -11.50
C ALA A 27 -9.73 -21.26 -10.53
N GLN A 28 -9.66 -20.67 -9.34
CA GLN A 28 -10.86 -20.39 -8.53
C GLN A 28 -10.80 -18.91 -8.12
N ALA A 29 -11.10 -18.04 -9.09
CA ALA A 29 -11.61 -16.72 -8.76
C ALA A 29 -13.02 -16.95 -8.20
N ASP A 30 -13.30 -16.46 -6.99
CA ASP A 30 -14.64 -16.53 -6.42
C ASP A 30 -15.58 -15.69 -7.31
N ALA A 31 -16.49 -16.38 -8.00
CA ALA A 31 -17.40 -15.74 -8.93
C ALA A 31 -18.31 -14.76 -8.18
N LEU A 32 -18.20 -13.47 -8.51
CA LEU A 32 -18.91 -12.39 -7.84
C LEU A 32 -20.41 -12.74 -7.68
N PRO A 33 -20.96 -12.62 -6.45
CA PRO A 33 -22.22 -13.26 -6.13
C PRO A 33 -23.39 -12.67 -6.92
N ASN A 34 -23.98 -13.50 -7.78
CA ASN A 34 -25.21 -13.23 -8.56
C ASN A 34 -26.49 -13.10 -7.69
N GLY A 35 -26.35 -12.72 -6.42
CA GLY A 35 -27.45 -12.44 -5.50
C GLY A 35 -27.92 -10.98 -5.55
N PRO A 36 -28.94 -10.63 -4.76
CA PRO A 36 -29.53 -9.29 -4.67
C PRO A 36 -28.70 -8.34 -3.79
N ILE A 37 -27.38 -8.34 -3.98
CA ILE A 37 -26.58 -7.13 -3.76
C ILE A 37 -26.99 -6.17 -4.88
N ALA A 38 -27.19 -4.89 -4.59
CA ALA A 38 -27.53 -3.93 -5.64
C ALA A 38 -26.36 -3.82 -6.64
N ASP A 39 -26.66 -3.59 -7.93
CA ASP A 39 -25.61 -3.47 -8.96
C ASP A 39 -24.62 -2.32 -8.66
N SER A 40 -25.01 -1.37 -7.81
CA SER A 40 -24.16 -0.33 -7.22
C SER A 40 -22.93 -0.89 -6.51
N ASP A 41 -23.13 -1.86 -5.62
CA ASP A 41 -22.11 -2.25 -4.63
C ASP A 41 -21.08 -3.22 -5.25
N ARG A 42 -21.44 -3.84 -6.39
CA ARG A 42 -20.59 -4.78 -7.13
C ARG A 42 -19.31 -4.15 -7.65
N CYS A 43 -19.32 -2.88 -8.03
CA CYS A 43 -18.09 -2.21 -8.47
C CYS A 43 -17.08 -2.08 -7.32
N LEU A 44 -17.50 -1.62 -6.14
CA LEU A 44 -16.63 -1.49 -4.98
C LEU A 44 -16.12 -2.86 -4.50
N LEU A 45 -16.98 -3.88 -4.48
CA LEU A 45 -16.59 -5.26 -4.14
C LEU A 45 -15.57 -5.83 -5.14
N ALA A 46 -15.74 -5.58 -6.45
CA ALA A 46 -14.79 -6.02 -7.46
C ALA A 46 -13.43 -5.31 -7.34
N VAL A 47 -13.38 -4.03 -6.94
CA VAL A 47 -12.12 -3.35 -6.58
C VAL A 47 -11.46 -4.00 -5.36
N GLN A 48 -12.24 -4.32 -4.31
CA GLN A 48 -11.74 -4.96 -3.09
C GLN A 48 -11.21 -6.39 -3.32
N LEU A 49 -11.72 -7.08 -4.34
CA LEU A 49 -11.25 -8.42 -4.76
C LEU A 49 -10.21 -8.36 -5.89
N GLU A 50 -9.71 -7.17 -6.25
CA GLU A 50 -8.74 -6.94 -7.33
C GLU A 50 -9.20 -7.41 -8.74
N HIS A 51 -10.49 -7.64 -8.94
CA HIS A 51 -11.09 -7.94 -10.24
C HIS A 51 -11.32 -6.64 -11.03
N TYR A 52 -10.23 -5.98 -11.44
CA TYR A 52 -10.28 -4.61 -11.97
C TYR A 52 -11.12 -4.46 -13.26
N ASP A 53 -11.08 -5.43 -14.18
CA ASP A 53 -11.90 -5.41 -15.41
C ASP A 53 -13.40 -5.53 -15.11
N ASP A 54 -13.78 -6.42 -14.19
CA ASP A 54 -15.16 -6.57 -13.71
C ASP A 54 -15.62 -5.27 -13.01
N ALA A 55 -14.76 -4.68 -12.16
CA ALA A 55 -15.06 -3.41 -11.49
C ALA A 55 -15.34 -2.29 -12.48
N ILE A 56 -14.51 -2.17 -13.53
CA ILE A 56 -14.72 -1.20 -14.62
C ILE A 56 -16.06 -1.47 -15.32
N ALA A 57 -16.36 -2.72 -15.66
CA ALA A 57 -17.62 -3.11 -16.30
C ALA A 57 -18.87 -2.83 -15.43
N PHE A 58 -18.83 -3.06 -14.11
CA PHE A 58 -19.94 -2.74 -13.21
C PHE A 58 -20.10 -1.24 -13.00
N CYS A 59 -19.01 -0.50 -12.79
CA CYS A 59 -19.09 0.96 -12.66
C CYS A 59 -19.56 1.65 -13.95
N ASN A 60 -19.20 1.14 -15.14
CA ASN A 60 -19.76 1.64 -16.40
C ASN A 60 -21.30 1.59 -16.38
N GLN A 61 -21.86 0.42 -16.06
CA GLN A 61 -23.32 0.22 -15.99
C GLN A 61 -23.99 1.05 -14.89
N ALA A 62 -23.32 1.28 -13.76
CA ALA A 62 -23.85 2.14 -12.70
C ALA A 62 -23.91 3.62 -13.14
N ILE A 63 -22.85 4.12 -13.78
CA ILE A 63 -22.75 5.49 -14.31
C ILE A 63 -23.77 5.75 -15.43
N GLU A 64 -24.10 4.74 -16.24
CA GLU A 64 -25.14 4.84 -17.27
C GLU A 64 -26.58 4.89 -16.71
N ARG A 65 -26.80 4.36 -15.50
CA ARG A 65 -28.15 4.20 -14.91
C ARG A 65 -28.50 5.25 -13.86
N HIS A 66 -27.52 5.86 -13.18
CA HIS A 66 -27.74 6.69 -11.99
C HIS A 66 -27.12 8.09 -12.10
N ALA A 67 -27.79 9.08 -11.50
CA ALA A 67 -27.35 10.48 -11.50
C ALA A 67 -26.16 10.75 -10.56
N GLU A 68 -26.00 9.95 -9.51
CA GLU A 68 -24.92 10.06 -8.51
C GLU A 68 -23.64 9.37 -9.02
N ALA A 69 -23.10 9.88 -10.13
CA ALA A 69 -21.96 9.28 -10.82
C ALA A 69 -20.61 9.43 -10.08
N ALA A 70 -20.56 10.12 -8.92
CA ALA A 70 -19.32 10.46 -8.23
C ALA A 70 -18.60 9.22 -7.65
N ASP A 71 -19.24 8.47 -6.75
CA ASP A 71 -18.63 7.31 -6.09
C ASP A 71 -18.28 6.18 -7.06
N TYR A 72 -19.06 6.02 -8.13
CA TYR A 72 -18.73 5.09 -9.21
C TYR A 72 -17.51 5.54 -10.01
N ARG A 73 -17.32 6.84 -10.25
CA ARG A 73 -16.11 7.36 -10.93
C ARG A 73 -14.87 7.29 -10.04
N LEU A 74 -15.02 7.50 -8.72
CA LEU A 74 -13.93 7.23 -7.78
C LEU A 74 -13.50 5.76 -7.81
N SER A 75 -14.49 4.85 -7.71
CA SER A 75 -14.25 3.40 -7.70
C SER A 75 -13.65 2.91 -9.04
N ARG A 76 -14.18 3.40 -10.17
CA ARG A 76 -13.66 3.09 -11.51
C ARG A 76 -12.29 3.71 -11.75
N GLY A 77 -12.05 4.93 -11.29
CA GLY A 77 -10.75 5.60 -11.35
C GLY A 77 -9.68 4.87 -10.54
N LEU A 78 -10.06 4.29 -9.38
CA LEU A 78 -9.19 3.43 -8.59
C LEU A 78 -8.91 2.08 -9.29
N ALA A 79 -9.92 1.47 -9.93
CA ALA A 79 -9.72 0.27 -10.75
C ALA A 79 -8.80 0.52 -11.96
N PHE A 80 -8.99 1.65 -12.66
CA PHE A 80 -8.12 2.10 -13.73
C PHE A 80 -6.69 2.36 -13.25
N TYR A 81 -6.50 3.02 -12.10
CA TYR A 81 -5.17 3.21 -11.50
C TYR A 81 -4.46 1.87 -11.22
N ARG A 82 -5.14 0.94 -10.55
CA ARG A 82 -4.58 -0.37 -10.17
C ARG A 82 -4.27 -1.26 -11.38
N SER A 83 -5.00 -1.11 -12.48
CA SER A 83 -4.77 -1.80 -13.76
C SER A 83 -3.83 -1.05 -14.73
N GLY A 84 -3.28 0.12 -14.36
CA GLY A 84 -2.33 0.89 -15.17
C GLY A 84 -2.93 1.82 -16.22
N HIS A 85 -4.27 1.94 -16.28
CA HIS A 85 -5.02 2.84 -17.16
C HIS A 85 -5.03 4.29 -16.62
N PHE A 86 -3.83 4.87 -16.48
CA PHE A 86 -3.62 6.14 -15.76
C PHE A 86 -4.35 7.35 -16.37
N SER A 87 -4.53 7.37 -17.70
CA SER A 87 -5.28 8.43 -18.40
C SER A 87 -6.76 8.46 -17.99
N GLU A 88 -7.38 7.29 -17.95
CA GLU A 88 -8.77 7.07 -17.60
C GLU A 88 -9.01 7.31 -16.10
N ALA A 89 -8.05 6.91 -15.25
CA ALA A 89 -8.04 7.24 -13.83
C ALA A 89 -7.99 8.76 -13.57
N ILE A 90 -7.16 9.51 -14.30
CA ILE A 90 -7.13 10.98 -14.22
C ILE A 90 -8.44 11.58 -14.73
N ALA A 91 -8.99 11.06 -15.83
CA ALA A 91 -10.22 11.58 -16.43
C ALA A 91 -11.42 11.45 -15.48
N ASP A 92 -11.60 10.30 -14.83
CA ASP A 92 -12.72 10.10 -13.91
C ASP A 92 -12.62 10.94 -12.64
N ASN A 93 -11.46 10.96 -11.98
CA ASN A 93 -11.27 11.79 -10.79
C ASN A 93 -11.42 13.30 -11.13
N THR A 94 -10.98 13.72 -12.32
CA THR A 94 -11.20 15.10 -12.79
C THR A 94 -12.68 15.39 -13.07
N GLN A 95 -13.45 14.40 -13.55
CA GLN A 95 -14.89 14.52 -13.75
C GLN A 95 -15.68 14.54 -12.42
N VAL A 96 -15.19 13.86 -11.38
CA VAL A 96 -15.70 14.04 -10.00
C VAL A 96 -15.45 15.48 -9.56
N LEU A 97 -14.20 15.97 -9.60
CA LEU A 97 -13.86 17.34 -9.18
C LEU A 97 -14.56 18.46 -9.98
N ALA A 98 -14.96 18.19 -11.23
CA ALA A 98 -15.76 19.11 -12.03
C ALA A 98 -17.24 19.22 -11.57
N THR A 99 -17.68 18.36 -10.65
CA THR A 99 -19.06 18.32 -10.10
C THR A 99 -19.11 18.41 -8.58
N HIS A 100 -18.10 17.89 -7.90
CA HIS A 100 -17.91 17.84 -6.44
C HIS A 100 -16.49 18.34 -6.15
N PRO A 101 -16.24 19.67 -6.23
CA PRO A 101 -14.90 20.26 -6.14
C PRO A 101 -14.28 20.18 -4.74
N ASP A 102 -15.02 19.69 -3.76
CA ASP A 102 -14.68 19.47 -2.36
C ASP A 102 -14.44 17.97 -2.02
N ASP A 103 -14.57 17.06 -2.99
CA ASP A 103 -14.33 15.63 -2.76
C ASP A 103 -12.83 15.31 -2.64
N TYR A 104 -12.34 15.26 -1.40
CA TYR A 104 -10.96 14.94 -1.06
C TYR A 104 -10.47 13.61 -1.67
N ARG A 105 -11.38 12.65 -1.90
CA ARG A 105 -11.07 11.31 -2.41
C ARG A 105 -10.66 11.37 -3.88
N ALA A 106 -11.28 12.27 -4.65
CA ALA A 106 -10.93 12.49 -6.05
C ALA A 106 -9.54 13.13 -6.20
N TYR A 107 -9.22 14.10 -5.33
CA TYR A 107 -7.86 14.64 -5.22
C TYR A 107 -6.85 13.56 -4.84
N TYR A 108 -7.07 12.83 -3.74
CA TYR A 108 -6.17 11.77 -3.27
C TYR A 108 -5.92 10.69 -4.35
N ASN A 109 -6.99 10.14 -4.94
CA ASN A 109 -6.88 9.15 -6.01
C ASN A 109 -6.10 9.66 -7.23
N ARG A 110 -6.29 10.92 -7.63
CA ARG A 110 -5.54 11.51 -8.74
C ARG A 110 -4.08 11.79 -8.38
N GLY A 111 -3.81 12.16 -7.12
CA GLY A 111 -2.47 12.28 -6.56
C GLY A 111 -1.68 10.97 -6.64
N LEU A 112 -2.30 9.83 -6.30
CA LEU A 112 -1.70 8.49 -6.46
C LEU A 112 -1.33 8.19 -7.92
N VAL A 113 -2.22 8.51 -8.87
CA VAL A 113 -1.92 8.36 -10.31
C VAL A 113 -0.74 9.26 -10.72
N TYR A 114 -0.66 10.48 -10.19
CA TYR A 114 0.47 11.38 -10.46
C TYR A 114 1.79 10.90 -9.83
N ILE A 115 1.80 10.18 -8.70
CA ILE A 115 3.01 9.46 -8.22
C ILE A 115 3.45 8.43 -9.26
N ALA A 116 2.54 7.57 -9.74
CA ALA A 116 2.87 6.51 -10.70
C ALA A 116 3.33 7.05 -12.07
N LEU A 117 2.86 8.24 -12.47
CA LEU A 117 3.33 8.97 -13.65
C LEU A 117 4.59 9.82 -13.40
N HIS A 118 5.21 9.72 -12.22
CA HIS A 118 6.35 10.54 -11.77
C HIS A 118 6.12 12.07 -11.80
N ASN A 119 4.86 12.51 -11.85
CA ASN A 119 4.46 13.92 -11.83
C ASN A 119 4.27 14.41 -10.39
N PHE A 120 5.34 14.36 -9.59
CA PHE A 120 5.29 14.63 -8.16
C PHE A 120 4.76 16.03 -7.82
N ALA A 121 4.97 17.02 -8.69
CA ALA A 121 4.44 18.38 -8.49
C ALA A 121 2.90 18.42 -8.52
N ALA A 122 2.26 17.68 -9.43
CA ALA A 122 0.80 17.55 -9.46
C ALA A 122 0.29 16.66 -8.32
N ALA A 123 1.03 15.59 -7.98
CA ALA A 123 0.68 14.74 -6.84
C ALA A 123 0.62 15.53 -5.52
N ILE A 124 1.67 16.30 -5.21
CA ILE A 124 1.74 17.14 -4.01
C ILE A 124 0.59 18.16 -3.98
N ALA A 125 0.30 18.82 -5.10
CA ALA A 125 -0.77 19.80 -5.19
C ALA A 125 -2.17 19.20 -4.95
N ASP A 126 -2.44 17.99 -5.46
CA ASP A 126 -3.68 17.27 -5.19
C ASP A 126 -3.76 16.80 -3.72
N PHE A 127 -2.69 16.23 -3.16
CA PHE A 127 -2.67 15.84 -1.75
C PHE A 127 -2.79 17.04 -0.79
N ASP A 128 -2.26 18.21 -1.15
CA ASP A 128 -2.46 19.46 -0.40
C ASP A 128 -3.93 19.89 -0.37
N GLN A 129 -4.71 19.65 -1.44
CA GLN A 129 -6.17 19.86 -1.40
C GLN A 129 -6.86 18.77 -0.56
N ALA A 130 -6.50 17.51 -0.74
CA ALA A 130 -7.10 16.39 0.00
C ALA A 130 -6.93 16.55 1.52
N ALA A 131 -5.75 16.97 1.98
CA ALA A 131 -5.44 17.21 3.39
C ALA A 131 -6.18 18.41 4.02
N VAL A 132 -6.68 19.34 3.20
CA VAL A 132 -7.48 20.50 3.63
C VAL A 132 -8.99 20.16 3.65
N LEU A 133 -9.41 19.23 2.78
CA LEU A 133 -10.82 18.88 2.59
C LEU A 133 -11.30 17.73 3.51
N THR A 134 -10.42 16.81 3.91
CA THR A 134 -10.79 15.77 4.89
C THR A 134 -10.69 16.25 6.34
N SER A 135 -11.48 15.64 7.22
CA SER A 135 -11.33 15.70 8.68
C SER A 135 -11.30 14.31 9.33
N ASP A 136 -11.26 13.25 8.53
CA ASP A 136 -11.04 11.88 9.02
C ASP A 136 -9.55 11.66 9.30
N PRO A 137 -9.15 11.32 10.55
CA PRO A 137 -7.75 11.11 10.88
C PRO A 137 -7.07 9.99 10.08
N ILE A 138 -7.80 8.91 9.75
CA ILE A 138 -7.21 7.75 9.05
C ILE A 138 -6.82 8.16 7.62
N SER A 139 -7.78 8.73 6.88
CA SER A 139 -7.54 9.33 5.56
C SER A 139 -6.43 10.39 5.60
N LEU A 140 -6.38 11.21 6.66
CA LEU A 140 -5.38 12.26 6.78
C LEU A 140 -3.96 11.69 7.01
N ALA A 141 -3.83 10.56 7.71
CA ALA A 141 -2.55 9.87 7.87
C ALA A 141 -2.06 9.28 6.54
N ASP A 142 -2.94 8.64 5.76
CA ASP A 142 -2.64 8.15 4.40
C ASP A 142 -2.20 9.29 3.47
N ILE A 143 -2.96 10.40 3.43
CA ILE A 143 -2.63 11.57 2.62
C ILE A 143 -1.27 12.16 3.02
N TYR A 144 -0.91 12.15 4.31
CA TYR A 144 0.40 12.61 4.74
C TYR A 144 1.53 11.63 4.35
N ASP A 145 1.37 10.31 4.45
CA ASP A 145 2.41 9.38 3.97
C ASP A 145 2.63 9.51 2.46
N ASP A 146 1.57 9.48 1.64
CA ASP A 146 1.71 9.58 0.18
C ASP A 146 2.17 10.97 -0.30
N ARG A 147 1.79 12.07 0.38
CA ARG A 147 2.36 13.40 0.11
C ARG A 147 3.83 13.47 0.51
N GLY A 148 4.20 12.84 1.62
CA GLY A 148 5.58 12.69 2.06
C GLY A 148 6.41 11.92 1.03
N LEU A 149 5.87 10.79 0.53
CA LEU A 149 6.48 9.99 -0.52
C LEU A 149 6.66 10.79 -1.81
N ALA A 150 5.65 11.53 -2.25
CA ALA A 150 5.75 12.41 -3.42
C ALA A 150 6.83 13.49 -3.24
N LYS A 151 6.92 14.13 -2.07
CA LYS A 151 8.01 15.08 -1.73
C LYS A 151 9.39 14.40 -1.71
N LEU A 152 9.48 13.17 -1.21
CA LEU A 152 10.74 12.42 -1.15
C LEU A 152 11.23 12.04 -2.56
N MET A 153 10.32 11.61 -3.44
CA MET A 153 10.61 11.33 -4.85
C MET A 153 10.92 12.61 -5.64
N ALA A 154 10.34 13.74 -5.27
CA ALA A 154 10.69 15.08 -5.77
C ALA A 154 12.01 15.64 -5.21
N ALA A 155 12.83 14.83 -4.53
CA ALA A 155 14.10 15.21 -3.89
C ALA A 155 13.97 16.33 -2.83
N GLN A 156 12.86 16.37 -2.10
CA GLN A 156 12.60 17.30 -0.99
C GLN A 156 12.54 16.57 0.37
N PRO A 157 13.58 15.80 0.78
CA PRO A 157 13.51 14.92 1.94
C PRO A 157 13.19 15.65 3.25
N GLN A 158 13.60 16.92 3.41
CA GLN A 158 13.30 17.71 4.60
C GLN A 158 11.82 18.13 4.72
N ALA A 159 11.10 18.24 3.59
CA ALA A 159 9.66 18.50 3.56
C ALA A 159 8.85 17.20 3.63
N ALA A 160 9.35 16.12 3.02
CA ALA A 160 8.82 14.76 3.20
C ALA A 160 8.85 14.33 4.67
N LEU A 161 9.97 14.61 5.36
CA LEU A 161 10.13 14.40 6.79
C LEU A 161 8.99 14.99 7.63
N GLN A 162 8.52 16.20 7.28
CA GLN A 162 7.46 16.86 8.03
C GLN A 162 6.15 16.08 7.89
N ASP A 163 5.79 15.68 6.68
CA ASP A 163 4.58 14.90 6.41
C ASP A 163 4.61 13.53 7.11
N PHE A 164 5.72 12.78 7.03
CA PHE A 164 5.83 11.49 7.73
C PHE A 164 5.70 11.63 9.25
N ASN A 165 6.21 12.71 9.84
CA ASN A 165 5.99 12.99 11.27
C ASN A 165 4.52 13.37 11.56
N GLN A 166 3.77 13.95 10.61
CA GLN A 166 2.32 14.16 10.77
C GLN A 166 1.54 12.84 10.66
N ALA A 167 1.89 11.95 9.73
CA ALA A 167 1.28 10.62 9.62
C ALA A 167 1.52 9.78 10.89
N LEU A 168 2.78 9.72 11.36
CA LEU A 168 3.18 8.97 12.55
C LEU A 168 2.64 9.58 13.87
N ALA A 169 2.26 10.86 13.87
CA ALA A 169 1.55 11.48 15.00
C ALA A 169 0.06 11.08 15.08
N ILE A 170 -0.50 10.53 14.00
CA ILE A 170 -1.86 9.99 13.95
C ILE A 170 -1.83 8.46 14.16
N ASN A 171 -0.95 7.76 13.44
CA ASN A 171 -0.71 6.33 13.57
C ASN A 171 0.78 6.04 13.73
N SER A 172 1.24 5.89 14.98
CA SER A 172 2.65 5.63 15.31
C SER A 172 3.14 4.22 14.94
N GLU A 173 2.27 3.35 14.44
CA GLU A 173 2.56 1.97 14.02
C GLU A 173 2.40 1.76 12.50
N ASP A 174 2.23 2.82 11.71
CA ASP A 174 2.21 2.69 10.24
C ASP A 174 3.62 2.35 9.70
N THR A 175 3.77 1.12 9.23
CA THR A 175 5.04 0.57 8.74
C THR A 175 5.50 1.20 7.43
N ARG A 176 4.59 1.72 6.60
CA ARG A 176 4.94 2.49 5.39
C ARG A 176 5.54 3.83 5.80
N ALA A 177 4.84 4.57 6.67
CA ALA A 177 5.28 5.89 7.12
C ALA A 177 6.61 5.80 7.89
N LEU A 178 6.81 4.77 8.72
CA LEU A 178 8.11 4.49 9.35
C LEU A 178 9.21 4.18 8.31
N PHE A 179 8.95 3.29 7.34
CA PHE A 179 9.92 2.96 6.30
C PHE A 179 10.27 4.18 5.43
N ASN A 180 9.29 4.99 5.09
CA ASN A 180 9.44 6.20 4.28
C ASN A 180 10.17 7.32 5.06
N HIS A 181 9.87 7.50 6.36
CA HIS A 181 10.61 8.37 7.27
C HIS A 181 12.07 7.95 7.38
N GLY A 182 12.34 6.66 7.58
CA GLY A 182 13.70 6.12 7.59
C GLY A 182 14.43 6.29 6.26
N CYS A 183 13.71 6.25 5.13
CA CYS A 183 14.25 6.59 3.82
C CYS A 183 14.63 8.08 3.68
N ALA A 184 13.82 9.00 4.22
CA ALA A 184 14.11 10.44 4.24
C ALA A 184 15.25 10.78 5.21
N CYS A 185 15.26 10.20 6.41
CA CYS A 185 16.34 10.31 7.38
C CYS A 185 17.68 9.89 6.76
N HIS A 186 17.73 8.79 5.99
CA HIS A 186 18.95 8.40 5.26
C HIS A 186 19.40 9.47 4.24
N GLN A 187 18.48 10.01 3.42
CA GLN A 187 18.84 11.08 2.46
C GLN A 187 19.37 12.35 3.14
N LEU A 188 18.95 12.62 4.37
CA LEU A 188 19.44 13.74 5.20
C LEU A 188 20.72 13.40 6.00
N GLY A 189 21.32 12.22 5.82
CA GLY A 189 22.47 11.76 6.60
C GLY A 189 22.17 11.38 8.06
N ARG A 190 20.89 11.38 8.46
CA ARG A 190 20.40 11.02 9.81
C ARG A 190 20.33 9.49 9.97
N VAL A 191 21.48 8.82 9.84
CA VAL A 191 21.57 7.35 9.76
C VAL A 191 21.05 6.66 11.03
N ASN A 192 21.32 7.21 12.22
CA ASN A 192 20.83 6.62 13.48
C ASN A 192 19.30 6.64 13.57
N ASP A 193 18.69 7.74 13.14
CA ASP A 193 17.24 7.92 13.16
C ASP A 193 16.59 6.97 12.12
N ALA A 194 17.19 6.88 10.93
CA ALA A 194 16.79 5.91 9.92
C ALA A 194 16.88 4.46 10.42
N LEU A 195 17.93 4.11 11.17
CA LEU A 195 18.04 2.78 11.79
C LEU A 195 16.99 2.55 12.89
N ALA A 196 16.57 3.59 13.61
CA ALA A 196 15.50 3.48 14.61
C ALA A 196 14.15 3.16 13.93
N ASP A 197 13.75 3.94 12.93
CA ASP A 197 12.50 3.74 12.18
C ASP A 197 12.45 2.33 11.54
N LEU A 198 13.55 1.92 10.88
CA LEU A 198 13.65 0.61 10.23
C LEU A 198 13.72 -0.56 11.23
N ASN A 199 14.19 -0.34 12.45
CA ASN A 199 14.09 -1.33 13.53
C ASN A 199 12.66 -1.45 14.05
N GLN A 200 11.89 -0.36 14.11
CA GLN A 200 10.48 -0.38 14.51
C GLN A 200 9.61 -1.10 13.47
N VAL A 201 9.83 -0.87 12.16
CA VAL A 201 9.15 -1.64 11.10
C VAL A 201 9.39 -3.14 11.27
N LEU A 202 10.62 -3.59 11.51
CA LEU A 202 10.92 -5.02 11.72
C LEU A 202 10.49 -5.59 13.08
N ALA A 203 10.00 -4.76 14.00
CA ALA A 203 9.33 -5.20 15.21
C ALA A 203 7.82 -5.42 15.01
N LEU A 204 7.22 -4.73 14.02
CA LEU A 204 5.81 -4.82 13.63
C LEU A 204 5.59 -5.85 12.52
N GLU A 205 6.45 -5.85 11.50
CA GLU A 205 6.48 -6.76 10.35
C GLU A 205 7.85 -7.47 10.26
N PRO A 206 8.04 -8.58 11.00
CA PRO A 206 9.33 -9.28 11.06
C PRO A 206 9.83 -9.87 9.74
N ASP A 207 8.99 -9.90 8.70
CA ASP A 207 9.29 -10.39 7.35
C ASP A 207 9.34 -9.28 6.28
N HIS A 208 9.32 -7.98 6.63
CA HIS A 208 9.34 -6.91 5.62
C HIS A 208 10.70 -6.81 4.89
N ALA A 209 10.83 -7.56 3.78
CA ALA A 209 12.06 -7.75 3.02
C ALA A 209 12.77 -6.45 2.61
N ARG A 210 12.00 -5.41 2.26
CA ARG A 210 12.52 -4.09 1.87
C ARG A 210 13.19 -3.37 3.04
N THR A 211 12.71 -3.56 4.28
CA THR A 211 13.33 -2.97 5.47
C THR A 211 14.65 -3.65 5.79
N TYR A 212 14.72 -4.99 5.72
CA TYR A 212 16.00 -5.69 5.87
C TYR A 212 17.02 -5.21 4.82
N LEU A 213 16.66 -5.16 3.54
CA LEU A 213 17.54 -4.63 2.49
C LEU A 213 18.01 -3.19 2.81
N LYS A 214 17.09 -2.29 3.19
CA LYS A 214 17.41 -0.91 3.55
C LYS A 214 18.36 -0.84 4.75
N ARG A 215 18.10 -1.60 5.81
CA ARG A 215 18.92 -1.63 7.04
C ARG A 215 20.30 -2.25 6.79
N GLY A 216 20.38 -3.29 5.97
CA GLY A 216 21.63 -3.90 5.55
C GLY A 216 22.53 -2.93 4.77
N VAL A 217 21.96 -2.17 3.83
CA VAL A 217 22.67 -1.10 3.10
C VAL A 217 23.20 -0.01 4.05
N LEU A 218 22.42 0.40 5.06
CA LEU A 218 22.88 1.36 6.08
C LEU A 218 24.01 0.79 6.95
N ARG A 219 23.88 -0.46 7.40
CA ARG A 219 24.92 -1.15 8.18
C ARG A 219 26.22 -1.30 7.40
N GLN A 220 26.14 -1.60 6.10
CA GLN A 220 27.30 -1.64 5.21
C GLN A 220 28.01 -0.28 5.16
N ALA A 221 27.27 0.82 5.02
CA ALA A 221 27.82 2.18 5.00
C ALA A 221 28.46 2.59 6.33
N LEU A 222 28.00 2.03 7.46
CA LEU A 222 28.61 2.19 8.79
C LEU A 222 29.79 1.22 9.06
N GLY A 223 30.11 0.32 8.13
CA GLY A 223 31.15 -0.70 8.29
C GLY A 223 30.74 -1.95 9.06
N ASP A 224 29.47 -2.06 9.49
CA ASP A 224 28.89 -3.28 10.06
C ASP A 224 28.59 -4.30 8.94
N ARG A 225 29.65 -4.89 8.38
CA ARG A 225 29.56 -5.93 7.34
C ARG A 225 28.82 -7.19 7.84
N ALA A 226 28.87 -7.47 9.15
CA ALA A 226 28.24 -8.66 9.73
C ALA A 226 26.71 -8.50 9.80
N GLY A 227 26.21 -7.41 10.37
CA GLY A 227 24.79 -7.08 10.40
C GLY A 227 24.23 -6.74 9.01
N SER A 228 25.06 -6.18 8.12
CA SER A 228 24.76 -5.99 6.70
C SER A 228 24.43 -7.30 5.99
N LEU A 229 25.34 -8.28 6.03
CA LEU A 229 25.14 -9.58 5.38
C LEU A 229 23.99 -10.36 6.03
N ALA A 230 23.85 -10.29 7.36
CA ALA A 230 22.73 -10.92 8.07
C ALA A 230 21.36 -10.36 7.62
N ASP A 231 21.26 -9.03 7.50
CA ASP A 231 20.04 -8.38 6.97
C ASP A 231 19.80 -8.75 5.51
N LEU A 232 20.82 -8.74 4.64
CA LEU A 232 20.65 -9.12 3.24
C LEU A 232 20.20 -10.58 3.07
N HIS A 233 20.66 -11.50 3.92
CA HIS A 233 20.14 -12.89 3.91
C HIS A 233 18.66 -12.94 4.28
N GLN A 234 18.23 -12.29 5.37
CA GLN A 234 16.81 -12.21 5.73
C GLN A 234 15.97 -11.53 4.63
N ALA A 235 16.49 -10.46 4.01
CA ALA A 235 15.83 -9.81 2.89
C ALA A 235 15.61 -10.76 1.70
N ALA A 236 16.59 -11.61 1.39
CA ALA A 236 16.48 -12.59 0.31
C ALA A 236 15.44 -13.66 0.63
N ASP A 237 15.47 -14.22 1.84
CA ASP A 237 14.54 -15.27 2.30
C ASP A 237 13.09 -14.75 2.32
N CYS A 238 12.86 -13.56 2.88
CA CYS A 238 11.55 -12.90 2.88
C CYS A 238 11.07 -12.58 1.45
N ALA A 239 11.92 -12.02 0.59
CA ALA A 239 11.55 -11.73 -0.81
C ALA A 239 11.24 -13.00 -1.62
N GLN A 240 11.86 -14.14 -1.29
CA GLN A 240 11.52 -15.44 -1.88
C GLN A 240 10.15 -15.93 -1.39
N ALA A 241 9.91 -15.90 -0.07
CA ALA A 241 8.65 -16.33 0.53
C ALA A 241 7.44 -15.49 0.06
N GLN A 242 7.64 -14.18 -0.13
CA GLN A 242 6.64 -13.23 -0.62
C GLN A 242 6.51 -13.21 -2.15
N GLY A 243 7.20 -14.09 -2.88
CA GLY A 243 7.07 -14.20 -4.34
C GLY A 243 7.55 -12.97 -5.12
N GLN A 244 8.59 -12.27 -4.63
CA GLN A 244 9.13 -11.04 -5.24
C GLN A 244 10.46 -11.33 -5.99
N PRO A 245 10.45 -12.01 -7.16
CA PRO A 245 11.66 -12.53 -7.79
C PRO A 245 12.67 -11.45 -8.19
N HIS A 246 12.21 -10.26 -8.59
CA HIS A 246 13.10 -9.14 -8.93
C HIS A 246 13.85 -8.59 -7.71
N LEU A 247 13.16 -8.48 -6.56
CA LEU A 247 13.77 -8.05 -5.30
C LEU A 247 14.75 -9.10 -4.78
N HIS A 248 14.34 -10.37 -4.76
CA HIS A 248 15.18 -11.49 -4.36
C HIS A 248 16.45 -11.58 -5.22
N HIS A 249 16.33 -11.51 -6.55
CA HIS A 249 17.48 -11.53 -7.46
C HIS A 249 18.46 -10.37 -7.20
N TYR A 250 17.95 -9.14 -7.05
CA TYR A 250 18.78 -7.97 -6.73
C TYR A 250 19.56 -8.13 -5.42
N ILE A 251 18.92 -8.69 -4.38
CA ILE A 251 19.56 -8.95 -3.09
C ILE A 251 20.65 -10.03 -3.22
N LEU A 252 20.43 -11.09 -4.02
CA LEU A 252 21.47 -12.09 -4.31
C LEU A 252 22.68 -11.49 -5.05
N THR A 253 22.47 -10.52 -5.95
CA THR A 253 23.57 -9.77 -6.59
C THR A 253 24.40 -9.03 -5.55
N LEU A 254 23.76 -8.25 -4.67
CA LEU A 254 24.44 -7.52 -3.59
C LEU A 254 25.19 -8.46 -2.63
N LEU A 255 24.59 -9.61 -2.26
CA LEU A 255 25.25 -10.61 -1.43
C LEU A 255 26.54 -11.13 -2.08
N ASN A 256 26.53 -11.47 -3.37
CA ASN A 256 27.72 -11.93 -4.09
C ASN A 256 28.83 -10.85 -4.16
N GLU A 257 28.45 -9.60 -4.43
CA GLU A 257 29.37 -8.45 -4.42
C GLU A 257 29.96 -8.19 -3.03
N TRP A 258 29.16 -8.30 -1.96
CA TRP A 258 29.57 -7.89 -0.61
C TRP A 258 30.09 -9.04 0.26
N GLN A 259 29.98 -10.30 -0.17
CA GLN A 259 30.67 -11.44 0.43
C GLN A 259 32.12 -11.57 -0.09
N THR A 260 32.37 -11.24 -1.36
CA THR A 260 33.73 -11.37 -1.93
C THR A 260 34.71 -10.37 -1.29
N PRO A 261 35.95 -10.78 -0.96
CA PRO A 261 37.01 -9.85 -0.57
C PRO A 261 37.54 -9.07 -1.78
N SER A 262 37.69 -7.75 -1.65
CA SER A 262 38.16 -6.85 -2.71
C SER A 262 39.56 -7.16 -3.26
N SER A 263 40.31 -8.07 -2.62
CA SER A 263 41.61 -8.57 -3.06
C SER A 263 41.55 -9.64 -4.16
N LEU A 264 40.36 -10.00 -4.67
CA LEU A 264 40.15 -11.03 -5.71
C LEU A 264 39.67 -10.47 -7.06
N LEU A 265 39.55 -9.14 -7.21
CA LEU A 265 39.10 -8.45 -8.42
C LEU A 265 40.19 -7.48 -8.93
N GLY A 266 41.40 -8.00 -9.10
CA GLY A 266 42.58 -7.28 -9.63
C GLY A 266 42.82 -7.53 -11.11
#